data_AF-A0A319FIR2-F1
#
_entry.id   AF-A0A319FIR2-F1
#
_cell.length_a   1.000
_cell.length_b   1.000
_cell.length_c   1.000
_cell.angle_alpha   90.00
_cell.angle_beta   90.00
_cell.angle_gamma   90.00
#
_symmetry.space_group_name_H-M   'P 1'
#
loop_
_entity.id
_entity.type
_entity.pdbx_description
1 polymer ?
#
loop_
_entity_poly.entity_id
_entity_poly.type
_entity_poly.pdbx_seq_one_letter_code
_entity_poly.pdbx_strand_id
1 'polypeptide(L)'
;ASNITILGPGDLHQEVADTFLACVNATGIDYRLYVDSGMTILLPPSNRTIDGDGVDAPLLECMMRTSDTMNVAAEDTTEFDEKQASSVRVALVTYDWLVEQEAQGLRAVGTKPVSSEAIAARD
;
A
#
# COMPACT_ATOMS: atom_id res chain seq x y z
N ALA A 1 2.23 -29.70 8.11
CA ALA A 1 1.19 -28.66 8.21
C ALA A 1 1.86 -27.32 8.01
N SER A 2 1.40 -26.51 7.06
CA SER A 2 1.92 -25.16 6.83
C SER A 2 1.12 -24.16 7.67
N ASN A 3 1.74 -23.08 8.15
CA ASN A 3 1.07 -22.00 8.86
C ASN A 3 1.19 -20.71 8.03
N ILE A 4 0.14 -19.88 8.02
CA ILE A 4 0.21 -18.49 7.53
C ILE A 4 0.44 -17.55 8.71
N THR A 5 1.20 -16.48 8.47
CA THR A 5 1.36 -15.36 9.40
C THR A 5 0.16 -14.44 9.27
N ILE A 6 -0.43 -14.06 10.40
CA ILE A 6 -1.43 -13.00 10.45
C ILE A 6 -0.69 -11.69 10.73
N LEU A 7 -0.83 -10.73 9.84
CA LEU A 7 -0.31 -9.37 10.00
C LEU A 7 -1.39 -8.46 10.59
N GLY A 8 -0.96 -7.52 11.40
CA GLY A 8 -1.81 -6.44 11.91
C GLY A 8 -1.03 -5.13 12.02
N PRO A 9 -1.70 -4.04 12.41
CA PRO A 9 -1.09 -2.72 12.55
C PRO A 9 0.16 -2.72 13.43
N GLY A 10 1.18 -2.02 12.97
CA GLY A 10 2.43 -1.77 13.69
C GLY A 10 3.03 -0.41 13.32
N ASP A 11 4.16 -0.11 13.93
CA ASP A 11 4.90 1.12 13.66
C ASP A 11 5.39 1.13 12.21
N LEU A 12 5.29 2.27 11.54
CA LEU A 12 5.90 2.46 10.24
C LEU A 12 7.41 2.69 10.42
N HIS A 13 8.22 1.79 9.88
CA HIS A 13 9.67 1.93 9.86
C HIS A 13 10.13 2.80 8.69
N GLN A 14 11.11 3.68 8.94
CA GLN A 14 11.61 4.62 7.93
C GLN A 14 12.11 3.93 6.66
N GLU A 15 12.89 2.85 6.79
CA GLU A 15 13.40 2.09 5.63
C GLU A 15 12.28 1.54 4.74
N VAL A 16 11.17 1.09 5.34
CA VAL A 16 9.99 0.58 4.62
C VAL A 16 9.32 1.73 3.86
N ALA A 17 9.11 2.87 4.52
CA ALA A 17 8.53 4.05 3.90
C ALA A 17 9.39 4.58 2.75
N ASP A 18 10.70 4.74 2.97
CA ASP A 18 11.63 5.24 1.97
C ASP A 18 11.70 4.30 0.75
N THR A 19 11.72 2.99 0.99
CA THR A 19 11.70 1.99 -0.09
C THR A 19 10.40 2.05 -0.90
N PHE A 20 9.26 2.17 -0.21
CA PHE A 20 7.95 2.28 -0.86
C PHE A 20 7.87 3.56 -1.72
N LEU A 21 8.16 4.72 -1.13
CA LEU A 21 8.10 6.01 -1.80
C LEU A 21 9.07 6.08 -2.99
N ALA A 22 10.29 5.53 -2.84
CA ALA A 22 11.25 5.44 -3.93
C ALA A 22 10.73 4.57 -5.08
N CYS A 23 10.10 3.44 -4.78
CA CYS A 23 9.50 2.57 -5.79
C CYS A 23 8.38 3.30 -6.55
N VAL A 24 7.45 3.93 -5.84
CA VAL A 24 6.35 4.67 -6.46
C VAL A 24 6.86 5.83 -7.32
N ASN A 25 7.85 6.59 -6.84
CA ASN A 25 8.46 7.67 -7.62
C ASN A 25 9.19 7.15 -8.88
N ALA A 26 9.76 5.95 -8.84
CA ALA A 26 10.43 5.33 -9.98
C ALA A 26 9.48 4.87 -11.09
N THR A 27 8.17 4.76 -10.83
CA THR A 27 7.16 4.49 -11.86
C THR A 27 7.09 5.60 -12.91
N GLY A 28 7.52 6.82 -12.57
CA GLY A 28 7.40 8.00 -13.42
C GLY A 28 5.98 8.57 -13.51
N ILE A 29 5.02 7.98 -12.81
CA ILE A 29 3.63 8.44 -12.74
C ILE A 29 3.47 9.28 -11.47
N ASP A 30 2.84 10.44 -11.63
CA ASP A 30 2.64 11.42 -10.56
C ASP A 30 1.43 11.04 -9.67
N TYR A 31 1.53 9.89 -9.02
CA TYR A 31 0.53 9.44 -8.06
C TYR A 31 0.37 10.46 -6.94
N ARG A 32 -0.82 10.45 -6.36
CA ARG A 32 -1.13 11.16 -5.13
C ARG A 32 -1.35 10.14 -4.02
N LEU A 33 -1.23 10.57 -2.78
CA LEU A 33 -1.60 9.74 -1.65
C LEU A 33 -2.19 10.54 -0.50
N TYR A 34 -2.95 9.87 0.33
CA TYR A 34 -3.37 10.34 1.65
C TYR A 34 -3.31 9.16 2.63
N VAL A 35 -3.52 9.44 3.91
CA VAL A 35 -3.63 8.40 4.93
C VAL A 35 -5.03 8.42 5.52
N ASP A 36 -5.64 7.25 5.64
CA ASP A 36 -6.93 7.08 6.30
C ASP A 36 -6.87 5.89 7.26
N SER A 37 -7.18 6.13 8.53
CA SER A 37 -7.21 5.09 9.56
C SER A 37 -5.93 4.23 9.59
N GLY A 38 -4.77 4.87 9.39
CA GLY A 38 -3.45 4.24 9.36
C GLY A 38 -3.06 3.57 8.03
N MET A 39 -3.96 3.53 7.04
CA MET A 39 -3.68 3.00 5.71
C MET A 39 -3.17 4.10 4.78
N THR A 40 -2.04 3.87 4.12
CA THR A 40 -1.55 4.77 3.07
C THR A 40 -2.24 4.42 1.76
N ILE A 41 -3.03 5.36 1.23
CA ILE A 41 -3.90 5.14 0.06
C ILE A 41 -3.34 5.91 -1.13
N LEU A 42 -3.04 5.20 -2.22
CA LEU A 42 -2.56 5.74 -3.48
C LEU A 42 -3.73 6.06 -4.41
N LEU A 43 -3.62 7.20 -5.09
CA LEU A 43 -4.59 7.68 -6.07
C LEU A 43 -3.92 7.93 -7.41
N PRO A 44 -4.57 7.61 -8.54
CA PRO A 44 -4.08 7.97 -9.85
C PRO A 44 -4.01 9.50 -10.03
N PRO A 45 -3.15 10.01 -10.95
CA PRO A 45 -2.95 11.44 -11.16
C PRO A 45 -4.17 12.21 -11.70
N SER A 46 -5.14 11.49 -12.25
CA SER A 46 -6.33 12.03 -12.92
C SER A 46 -7.55 11.20 -12.54
N ASN A 47 -8.75 11.74 -12.77
CA ASN A 47 -10.01 11.01 -12.62
C ASN A 47 -10.04 9.78 -13.55
N ARG A 48 -9.65 8.62 -13.00
CA ARG A 48 -9.63 7.32 -13.68
C ARG A 48 -9.58 6.17 -12.68
N THR A 49 -9.81 4.97 -13.18
CA THR A 49 -9.59 3.69 -12.48
C THR A 49 -8.10 3.33 -12.46
N ILE A 50 -7.68 2.65 -11.40
CA ILE A 50 -6.37 1.99 -11.30
C ILE A 50 -6.36 0.77 -12.24
N ASP A 51 -5.39 0.76 -13.15
CA ASP A 51 -5.19 -0.28 -14.17
C ASP A 51 -3.95 -1.11 -13.85
N GLY A 52 -4.12 -2.08 -12.94
CA GLY A 52 -3.04 -2.93 -12.43
C GLY A 52 -2.43 -3.88 -13.47
N ASP A 53 -3.10 -4.11 -14.60
CA ASP A 53 -2.59 -4.92 -15.72
C ASP A 53 -1.99 -4.06 -16.84
N GLY A 54 -2.13 -2.73 -16.75
CA GLY A 54 -1.65 -1.78 -17.75
C GLY A 54 -0.76 -0.71 -17.15
N VAL A 55 -1.19 0.55 -17.21
CA VAL A 55 -0.32 1.69 -16.88
C VAL A 55 0.12 1.71 -15.41
N ASP A 56 -0.66 1.11 -14.50
CA ASP A 56 -0.36 1.04 -13.06
C ASP A 56 0.25 -0.29 -12.63
N ALA A 57 0.60 -1.19 -13.56
CA ALA A 57 1.30 -2.44 -13.22
C ALA A 57 2.57 -2.19 -12.36
N PRO A 58 3.41 -1.16 -12.63
CA PRO A 58 4.54 -0.84 -11.76
C PRO A 58 4.13 -0.41 -10.34
N LEU A 59 2.99 0.29 -10.18
CA LEU A 59 2.47 0.63 -8.86
C LEU A 59 2.06 -0.63 -8.10
N LEU A 60 1.38 -1.57 -8.78
CA LEU A 60 1.01 -2.86 -8.18
C LEU A 60 2.25 -3.63 -7.71
N GLU A 61 3.34 -3.65 -8.50
CA GLU A 61 4.60 -4.26 -8.09
C GLU A 61 5.19 -3.61 -6.83
N CYS A 62 5.14 -2.28 -6.73
CA CYS A 62 5.58 -1.55 -5.53
C CYS A 62 4.75 -1.94 -4.30
N MET A 63 3.43 -1.98 -4.42
CA MET A 63 2.52 -2.36 -3.34
C MET A 63 2.72 -3.82 -2.91
N MET A 64 2.93 -4.74 -3.86
CA MET A 64 3.20 -6.15 -3.57
C MET A 64 4.50 -6.32 -2.78
N ARG A 65 5.55 -5.57 -3.13
CA ARG A 65 6.85 -5.63 -2.45
C ARG A 65 6.78 -5.20 -0.97
N THR A 66 5.83 -4.34 -0.62
CA THR A 66 5.66 -3.83 0.75
C THR A 66 4.43 -4.38 1.46
N SER A 67 3.72 -5.33 0.84
CA SER A 67 2.43 -5.86 1.31
C SER A 67 2.50 -6.57 2.67
N ASP A 68 3.70 -6.97 3.11
CA ASP A 68 3.94 -7.62 4.39
C ASP A 68 4.48 -6.68 5.48
N THR A 69 4.81 -5.45 5.12
CA THR A 69 5.55 -4.50 5.96
C THR A 69 4.87 -3.14 6.09
N MET A 70 3.99 -2.77 5.16
CA MET A 70 3.29 -1.49 5.15
C MET A 70 1.80 -1.66 4.85
N ASN A 71 0.95 -0.91 5.56
CA ASN A 71 -0.49 -0.92 5.34
C ASN A 71 -0.84 0.00 4.16
N VAL A 72 -0.95 -0.57 2.96
CA VAL A 72 -1.13 0.18 1.71
C VAL A 72 -2.36 -0.28 0.92
N ALA A 73 -3.00 0.67 0.26
CA ALA A 73 -4.05 0.41 -0.72
C ALA A 73 -3.95 1.40 -1.89
N ALA A 74 -4.71 1.14 -2.95
CA ALA A 74 -4.91 2.06 -4.05
C ALA A 74 -6.41 2.18 -4.32
N GLU A 75 -6.85 3.38 -4.69
CA GLU A 75 -8.25 3.68 -4.94
C GLU A 75 -8.44 4.38 -6.28
N ASP A 76 -9.60 4.12 -6.89
CA ASP A 76 -10.07 4.83 -8.07
C ASP A 76 -10.50 6.25 -7.70
N THR A 77 -10.45 7.14 -8.69
CA THR A 77 -10.90 8.54 -8.54
C THR A 77 -12.10 8.87 -9.43
N THR A 78 -12.77 7.84 -9.95
CA THR A 78 -13.97 7.97 -10.79
C THR A 78 -15.19 8.44 -10.01
N GLU A 79 -15.23 8.08 -8.73
CA GLU A 79 -16.25 8.52 -7.79
C GLU A 79 -15.66 9.59 -6.87
N PHE A 80 -16.48 10.59 -6.53
CA PHE A 80 -16.06 11.65 -5.61
C PHE A 80 -15.99 11.13 -4.18
N ASP A 81 -14.83 11.28 -3.55
CA ASP A 81 -14.64 11.11 -2.11
C ASP A 81 -13.92 12.35 -1.55
N GLU A 82 -14.51 12.96 -0.52
CA GLU A 82 -13.96 14.13 0.16
C GLU A 82 -12.56 13.86 0.76
N LYS A 83 -12.28 12.61 1.16
CA LYS A 83 -10.97 12.22 1.70
C LYS A 83 -9.87 12.33 0.64
N GLN A 84 -10.19 12.12 -0.63
CA GLN A 84 -9.21 12.25 -1.71
C GLN A 84 -8.74 13.70 -1.91
N ALA A 85 -9.52 14.69 -1.45
CA ALA A 85 -9.18 16.09 -1.57
C ALA A 85 -7.96 16.51 -0.72
N SER A 86 -7.67 15.78 0.37
CA SER A 86 -6.49 16.02 1.21
C SER A 86 -5.21 15.39 0.66
N SER A 87 -5.30 14.63 -0.44
CA SER A 87 -4.15 13.92 -1.00
C SER A 87 -3.05 14.87 -1.47
N VAL A 88 -1.81 14.42 -1.33
CA VAL A 88 -0.60 15.12 -1.78
C VAL A 88 0.15 14.30 -2.82
N ARG A 89 0.97 14.95 -3.65
CA ARG A 89 1.80 14.22 -4.63
C ARG A 89 2.83 13.37 -3.90
N VAL A 90 2.99 12.12 -4.31
CA VAL A 90 3.95 11.19 -3.69
C VAL A 90 5.39 11.74 -3.70
N ALA A 91 5.77 12.49 -4.74
CA ALA A 91 7.08 13.14 -4.85
C ALA A 91 7.38 14.17 -3.74
N LEU A 92 6.36 14.62 -2.98
CA LEU A 92 6.51 15.56 -1.87
C LEU A 92 6.41 14.88 -0.50
N VAL A 93 6.11 13.59 -0.46
CA VAL A 93 5.91 12.84 0.77
C VAL A 93 7.24 12.35 1.31
N THR A 94 7.40 12.45 2.63
CA THR A 94 8.54 11.94 3.38
C THR A 94 8.07 10.93 4.43
N TYR A 95 9.00 10.21 5.03
CA TYR A 95 8.72 9.39 6.21
C TYR A 95 8.06 10.20 7.34
N ASP A 96 8.61 11.36 7.68
CA ASP A 96 8.06 12.21 8.74
C ASP A 96 6.61 12.62 8.46
N TRP A 97 6.31 12.98 7.20
CA TRP A 97 4.94 13.30 6.80
C TRP A 97 4.00 12.09 6.99
N LEU A 98 4.42 10.89 6.59
CA LEU A 98 3.61 9.68 6.78
C LEU A 98 3.34 9.40 8.26
N VAL A 99 4.33 9.57 9.12
CA VAL A 99 4.18 9.42 10.58
C VAL A 99 3.25 10.48 11.15
N GLU A 100 3.37 11.74 10.72
CA GLU A 100 2.47 12.83 11.12
C GLU A 100 1.02 12.59 10.69
N GLN A 101 0.81 11.89 9.57
CA GLN A 101 -0.52 11.45 9.11
C GLN A 101 -0.96 10.11 9.71
N GLU A 102 -0.23 9.59 10.71
CA GLU A 102 -0.53 8.34 11.41
C GLU A 102 -0.49 7.08 10.53
N ALA A 103 0.28 7.08 9.43
CA ALA A 103 0.47 5.90 8.60
C ALA A 103 1.09 4.74 9.38
N GLN A 104 0.64 3.52 9.09
CA GLN A 104 1.03 2.33 9.82
C GLN A 104 1.84 1.36 8.97
N GLY A 105 2.82 0.75 9.62
CA GLY A 105 3.46 -0.46 9.15
C GLY A 105 2.59 -1.68 9.46
N LEU A 106 3.12 -2.85 9.12
CA LEU A 106 2.54 -4.14 9.48
C LEU A 106 3.53 -4.93 10.36
N ARG A 107 2.98 -5.69 11.30
CA ARG A 107 3.73 -6.62 12.15
C ARG A 107 2.99 -7.93 12.32
N ALA A 108 3.72 -9.00 12.58
CA ALA A 108 3.11 -10.29 12.92
C ALA A 108 2.35 -10.20 14.25
N VAL A 109 1.07 -10.60 14.22
CA VAL A 109 0.19 -10.65 15.41
C VAL A 109 -0.29 -12.07 15.73
N GLY A 110 0.02 -13.04 14.87
CA GLY A 110 -0.30 -14.44 15.12
C GLY A 110 0.00 -15.35 13.93
N THR A 111 -0.42 -16.61 14.04
CA THR A 111 -0.31 -17.60 12.96
C THR A 111 -1.58 -18.44 12.88
N LYS A 112 -1.97 -18.87 11.68
CA LYS A 112 -3.11 -19.76 11.46
C LYS A 112 -2.67 -20.98 10.64
N PRO A 113 -3.07 -22.21 10.99
CA PRO A 113 -2.79 -23.39 10.18
C PRO A 113 -3.52 -23.33 8.84
N VAL A 114 -2.81 -23.73 7.79
CA VAL A 114 -3.33 -23.85 6.42
C VAL A 114 -4.11 -25.15 6.32
N SER A 115 -5.36 -25.08 5.84
CA SER A 115 -6.14 -26.29 5.56
C SER A 115 -5.57 -27.05 4.37
N SER A 116 -5.73 -28.37 4.36
CA SER A 116 -5.21 -29.23 3.28
C SER A 116 -5.73 -28.85 1.88
N GLU A 117 -6.90 -28.21 1.79
CA GLU A 117 -7.50 -27.73 0.53
C GLU A 117 -6.74 -26.54 -0.08
N ALA A 118 -6.16 -25.66 0.73
CA ALA A 118 -5.38 -24.51 0.25
C ALA A 118 -3.97 -24.90 -0.24
N ILE A 119 -3.50 -26.10 0.13
CA ILE A 119 -2.23 -26.67 -0.35
C ILE A 119 -2.42 -27.24 -1.77
N ALA A 120 -3.56 -27.87 -2.05
CA ALA A 120 -3.86 -28.47 -3.35
C ALA A 120 -4.15 -27.44 -4.47
N ALA A 121 -4.42 -26.18 -4.15
CA ALA A 121 -4.68 -25.11 -5.12
C ALA A 121 -3.43 -24.30 -5.52
N ARG A 122 -2.25 -24.69 -5.01
CA ARG A 122 -0.95 -24.04 -5.28
C ARG A 122 -0.01 -24.88 -6.15
N ASP A 123 -0.39 -26.12 -6.46
CA ASP A 123 0.28 -27.02 -7.40
C ASP A 123 -0.48 -27.07 -8.73
#